data_AF-A0A081PTQ9-F1
#
_entry.id   AF-A0A081PTQ9-F1
#
_cell.length_a   1.000
_cell.length_b   1.000
_cell.length_c   1.000
_cell.angle_alpha   90.00
_cell.angle_beta   90.00
_cell.angle_gamma   90.00
#
_symmetry.space_group_name_H-M   'P 1'
#
loop_
_entity.id
_entity.type
_entity.pdbx_description
1 polymer ?
#
loop_
_entity_poly.entity_id
_entity_poly.type
_entity_poly.pdbx_seq_one_letter_code
_entity_poly.pdbx_strand_id
1 'polypeptide(L)'
;MMIATTEIPPELGIDKNSGSMSAFCDSFDFYDMMVGLAFDLDTMELIPQMWFTPQTDNAVEPSSEWGEFLVKTLCENMYEESFGVPIYSFVNNHSDLTIIPTKL
;
A
#
# COMPACT_ATOMS: atom_id res chain seq x y z
N MET A 1 -3.35 9.64 -5.53
CA MET A 1 -2.96 8.33 -4.95
C MET A 1 -3.75 8.14 -3.67
N MET A 2 -4.38 6.99 -3.48
CA MET A 2 -5.20 6.70 -2.30
C MET A 2 -4.88 5.31 -1.77
N ILE A 3 -4.40 5.25 -0.53
CA ILE A 3 -4.09 4.00 0.16
C ILE A 3 -5.23 3.66 1.11
N ALA A 4 -5.69 2.42 1.05
CA ALA A 4 -6.69 1.85 1.94
C ALA A 4 -6.18 0.53 2.55
N THR A 5 -6.79 0.12 3.66
CA THR A 5 -6.61 -1.24 4.15
C THR A 5 -7.39 -2.22 3.27
N THR A 6 -6.86 -3.43 3.12
CA THR A 6 -7.48 -4.49 2.32
C THR A 6 -7.28 -5.86 2.96
N GLU A 7 -7.88 -6.88 2.37
CA GLU A 7 -7.59 -8.26 2.68
C GLU A 7 -6.53 -8.82 1.72
N ILE A 8 -5.70 -9.74 2.23
CA ILE A 8 -4.76 -10.48 1.38
C ILE A 8 -5.58 -11.47 0.55
N PRO A 9 -5.46 -11.47 -0.79
CA PRO A 9 -6.15 -12.44 -1.63
C PRO A 9 -5.78 -13.89 -1.23
N PRO A 10 -6.77 -14.77 -0.95
CA PRO A 10 -6.50 -16.14 -0.49
C PRO A 10 -5.62 -16.95 -1.44
N GLU A 11 -5.71 -16.68 -2.74
CA GLU A 11 -4.94 -17.33 -3.81
C GLU A 11 -3.42 -17.11 -3.71
N LEU A 12 -2.97 -16.09 -2.97
CA LEU A 12 -1.54 -15.86 -2.75
C LEU A 12 -0.92 -16.88 -1.78
N GLY A 13 -1.74 -17.61 -1.02
CA GLY A 13 -1.26 -18.63 -0.09
C GLY A 13 -0.36 -18.08 1.02
N ILE A 14 -0.43 -16.78 1.28
CA ILE A 14 0.31 -16.14 2.38
C ILE A 14 -0.35 -16.56 3.68
N ASP A 15 0.31 -17.45 4.42
CA ASP A 15 -0.13 -17.86 5.74
C ASP A 15 -0.03 -16.68 6.70
N LYS A 16 -1.17 -16.23 7.26
CA LYS A 16 -1.19 -15.23 8.34
C LYS A 16 -0.60 -15.85 9.60
N ASN A 17 0.73 -15.88 9.68
CA ASN A 17 1.46 -16.50 10.79
C ASN A 17 1.32 -15.71 12.11
N SER A 18 0.87 -14.46 12.06
CA SER A 18 0.72 -13.57 13.21
C SER A 18 -0.55 -12.72 13.09
N GLY A 19 -1.19 -12.42 14.22
CA GLY A 19 -2.32 -11.49 14.27
C GLY A 19 -1.95 -10.04 13.92
N SER A 20 -0.67 -9.78 13.65
CA SER A 20 -0.07 -8.48 13.33
C SER A 20 -0.01 -8.18 11.83
N MET A 21 -0.36 -9.11 10.93
CA MET A 21 -0.30 -8.82 9.49
C MET A 21 -1.40 -7.86 9.04
N SER A 22 -1.00 -6.77 8.39
CA SER A 22 -1.91 -5.80 7.76
C SER A 22 -1.60 -5.65 6.28
N ALA A 23 -2.66 -5.66 5.48
CA ALA A 23 -2.58 -5.47 4.04
C ALA A 23 -3.14 -4.11 3.65
N PHE A 24 -2.51 -3.53 2.64
CA PHE A 24 -2.85 -2.24 2.08
C PHE A 24 -3.02 -2.39 0.57
N CYS A 25 -3.94 -1.64 0.00
CA CYS A 25 -4.01 -1.43 -1.43
C CYS A 25 -3.92 0.05 -1.73
N ASP A 26 -3.32 0.35 -2.88
CA ASP A 26 -3.20 1.70 -3.39
C ASP A 26 -3.79 1.80 -4.79
N SER A 27 -4.48 2.92 -5.02
CA SER A 27 -4.95 3.36 -6.32
C SER A 27 -4.16 4.59 -6.76
N PHE A 28 -3.43 4.49 -7.86
CA PHE A 28 -2.80 5.66 -8.49
C PHE A 28 -3.80 6.37 -9.40
N ASP A 29 -3.85 7.70 -9.36
CA ASP A 29 -4.85 8.49 -10.12
C ASP A 29 -4.68 8.38 -11.65
N PHE A 30 -3.53 7.88 -12.11
CA PHE A 30 -3.14 7.75 -13.52
C PHE A 30 -2.98 6.29 -13.96
N TYR A 31 -3.31 5.31 -13.12
CA TYR A 31 -3.35 3.89 -13.49
C TYR A 31 -4.72 3.28 -13.18
N ASP A 32 -5.26 2.51 -14.13
CA ASP A 32 -6.43 1.65 -13.91
C ASP A 32 -6.03 0.34 -13.20
N MET A 33 -5.16 0.41 -12.19
CA MET A 33 -4.58 -0.73 -11.48
C MET A 33 -4.54 -0.44 -9.99
N MET A 34 -5.02 -1.39 -9.18
CA MET A 34 -4.78 -1.38 -7.74
C MET A 34 -3.54 -2.21 -7.43
N VAL A 35 -2.65 -1.67 -6.60
CA VAL A 35 -1.46 -2.37 -6.12
C VAL A 35 -1.67 -2.72 -4.66
N GLY A 36 -1.64 -4.01 -4.34
CA GLY A 36 -1.74 -4.51 -2.98
C GLY A 36 -0.42 -5.05 -2.46
N LEU A 37 -0.19 -4.89 -1.15
CA LEU A 37 0.97 -5.39 -0.43
C LEU A 37 0.60 -5.64 1.03
N ALA A 38 1.43 -6.40 1.75
CA ALA A 38 1.23 -6.67 3.17
C ALA A 38 2.51 -6.43 3.98
N PHE A 39 2.34 -6.04 5.24
CA PHE A 39 3.41 -5.92 6.23
C PHE A 39 3.10 -6.81 7.42
N ASP A 40 4.15 -7.37 8.02
CA ASP A 40 4.08 -7.80 9.42
C ASP A 40 4.31 -6.56 10.30
N LEU A 41 3.30 -6.17 11.08
CA LEU A 41 3.39 -4.98 11.93
C LEU A 41 4.30 -5.17 13.15
N ASP A 42 4.60 -6.42 13.55
CA ASP A 42 5.49 -6.69 14.68
C ASP A 42 6.96 -6.48 14.29
N THR A 43 7.34 -6.89 13.08
CA THR A 43 8.70 -6.75 12.55
C THR A 43 8.88 -5.52 11.67
N MET A 44 7.78 -4.88 11.27
CA MET A 44 7.74 -3.83 10.23
C MET A 44 8.34 -4.31 8.89
N GLU A 45 8.36 -5.61 8.63
CA GLU A 45 8.90 -6.18 7.40
C GLU A 45 7.82 -6.30 6.33
N LEU A 46 8.18 -5.89 5.11
CA LEU A 46 7.35 -6.11 3.93
C LEU A 46 7.28 -7.61 3.64
N ILE A 47 6.05 -8.11 3.48
CA ILE A 47 5.82 -9.46 2.97
C ILE A 47 6.14 -9.44 1.48
N PRO A 48 7.06 -10.30 1.00
CA PRO A 48 7.68 -10.16 -0.32
C PRO A 48 6.77 -10.61 -1.47
N GLN A 49 5.56 -10.05 -1.54
CA GLN A 49 4.61 -10.29 -2.61
C GLN A 49 3.66 -9.10 -2.73
N MET A 50 3.85 -8.31 -3.79
CA MET A 50 2.84 -7.37 -4.26
C MET A 50 1.87 -8.10 -5.18
N TRP A 51 0.60 -7.69 -5.17
CA TRP A 51 -0.41 -8.17 -6.11
C TRP A 51 -1.05 -7.02 -6.86
N PHE A 52 -1.35 -7.24 -8.13
CA PHE A 52 -1.88 -6.23 -9.02
C PHE A 52 -3.29 -6.63 -9.42
N THR A 53 -4.25 -5.73 -9.19
CA THR A 53 -5.67 -5.97 -9.50
C THR A 53 -6.13 -4.98 -10.59
N PRO A 54 -6.26 -5.43 -11.84
CA PRO A 54 -6.79 -4.62 -12.93
C PRO A 54 -8.18 -4.05 -12.59
N GLN A 55 -8.39 -2.75 -12.81
CA GLN A 55 -9.69 -2.11 -12.64
C GLN A 55 -10.48 -2.05 -13.96
N THR A 56 -9.80 -2.25 -15.09
CA THR A 56 -10.37 -2.34 -16.44
C THR A 56 -9.64 -3.41 -17.25
N ASP A 57 -10.26 -3.90 -18.33
CA ASP A 57 -9.66 -4.92 -19.22
C ASP A 57 -8.36 -4.45 -19.92
N ASN A 58 -8.15 -3.13 -20.01
CA ASN A 58 -6.99 -2.52 -20.66
C ASN A 58 -5.99 -1.92 -19.64
N ALA A 59 -6.10 -2.31 -18.37
CA ALA A 59 -5.22 -1.82 -17.31
C ALA A 59 -3.76 -2.08 -17.64
N VAL A 60 -2.91 -1.08 -17.38
CA VAL A 60 -1.46 -1.19 -17.54
C VAL A 60 -0.84 -1.30 -16.15
N GLU A 61 0.07 -2.24 -15.97
CA GLU A 61 0.84 -2.36 -14.74
C GLU A 61 1.68 -1.10 -14.49
N PRO A 62 1.65 -0.54 -13.26
CA PRO A 62 2.55 0.54 -12.87
C PRO A 62 4.01 0.16 -13.03
N SER A 63 4.88 1.13 -13.36
CA SER A 63 6.31 0.90 -13.33
C SER A 63 6.79 0.59 -11.90
N SER A 64 7.95 -0.08 -11.78
CA SER A 64 8.52 -0.43 -10.48
C SER A 64 8.75 0.77 -9.57
N GLU A 65 9.05 1.94 -10.14
CA GLU A 65 9.24 3.20 -9.41
C GLU A 65 8.01 3.58 -8.57
N TRP A 66 6.80 3.27 -9.05
CA TRP A 66 5.55 3.52 -8.30
C TRP A 66 5.34 2.53 -7.16
N GLY A 67 5.71 1.27 -7.37
CA GLY A 67 5.72 0.27 -6.28
C GLY A 67 6.72 0.64 -5.19
N GLU A 68 7.92 1.09 -5.57
CA GLU A 68 8.94 1.59 -4.64
C GLU A 68 8.47 2.84 -3.88
N PHE A 69 7.81 3.77 -4.57
CA PHE A 69 7.21 4.95 -3.95
C PHE A 69 6.17 4.55 -2.90
N LEU A 70 5.24 3.65 -3.23
CA LEU A 70 4.22 3.16 -2.31
C LEU A 70 4.82 2.50 -1.07
N VAL A 71 5.79 1.59 -1.24
CA VAL A 71 6.47 0.93 -0.11
C VAL A 71 7.16 1.96 0.77
N LYS A 72 7.87 2.92 0.18
CA LYS A 72 8.52 4.00 0.92
C LYS A 72 7.51 4.86 1.68
N THR A 73 6.42 5.27 1.05
CA THR A 73 5.35 6.05 1.68
C THR A 73 4.74 5.31 2.87
N LEU A 74 4.53 3.99 2.78
CA LEU A 74 4.04 3.20 3.90
C LEU A 74 5.06 3.10 5.03
N CYS A 75 6.30 2.72 4.73
CA CYS A 75 7.37 2.59 5.74
C CYS A 75 7.68 3.90 6.47
N GLU A 76 7.63 5.05 5.80
CA GLU A 76 7.88 6.36 6.43
C GLU A 76 6.77 6.79 7.39
N ASN A 77 5.57 6.20 7.28
CA ASN A 77 4.36 6.65 7.98
C ASN A 77 3.71 5.57 8.87
N MET A 78 4.29 4.37 8.92
CA MET A 78 3.94 3.33 9.88
C MET A 78 4.62 3.59 11.23
N TYR A 79 3.84 3.67 12.32
CA TYR A 79 4.34 3.85 13.69
C TYR A 79 3.88 2.70 14.59
N GLU A 80 4.73 2.30 15.54
CA GLU A 80 4.61 1.11 16.40
C GLU A 80 3.28 0.98 17.18
N GLU A 81 2.58 2.08 17.50
CA GLU A 81 1.38 2.04 18.36
C GLU A 81 0.08 2.54 17.70
N SER A 82 0.16 3.12 16.51
CA SER A 82 -1.02 3.45 15.69
C SER A 82 -0.58 3.73 14.26
N PHE A 83 -1.09 2.98 13.29
CA PHE A 83 -0.92 3.34 11.89
C PHE A 83 -1.91 4.46 11.53
N GLY A 84 -1.38 5.62 11.16
CA GLY A 84 -2.15 6.53 10.32
C GLY A 84 -2.06 5.99 8.92
N VAL A 85 -3.11 5.32 8.43
CA VAL A 85 -3.15 4.92 7.02
C VAL A 85 -3.03 6.21 6.20
N PRO A 86 -2.04 6.38 5.32
CA PRO A 86 -1.95 7.57 4.49
C PRO A 86 -3.15 7.57 3.53
N ILE A 87 -4.24 8.25 3.89
CA ILE A 87 -5.50 8.13 3.15
C ILE A 87 -5.39 8.79 1.76
N TYR A 88 -4.45 9.72 1.60
CA TYR A 88 -4.31 10.46 0.35
C TYR A 88 -2.91 11.03 0.18
N SER A 89 -2.32 10.78 -0.99
CA SER A 89 -1.10 11.46 -1.43
C SER A 89 -1.36 12.17 -2.75
N PHE A 90 -1.14 13.48 -2.76
CA PHE A 90 -1.07 14.29 -3.97
C PHE A 90 0.37 14.34 -4.44
N VAL A 91 0.66 13.82 -5.63
CA VAL A 91 2.01 13.75 -6.18
C VAL A 91 2.06 14.53 -7.48
N ASN A 92 3.09 15.36 -7.65
CA ASN A 92 3.42 16.02 -8.91
C ASN A 92 4.94 15.91 -9.20
N ASN A 93 5.39 16.42 -10.34
CA ASN A 93 6.79 16.30 -10.78
C ASN A 93 7.82 17.01 -9.88
N HIS A 94 7.38 17.84 -8.93
CA HIS A 94 8.22 18.67 -8.07
C HIS A 94 8.03 18.42 -6.57
N SER A 95 6.88 17.88 -6.15
CA SER A 95 6.58 17.65 -4.74
C SER A 95 5.46 16.64 -4.54
N ASP A 96 5.40 16.09 -3.33
CA ASP A 96 4.30 15.30 -2.82
C ASP A 96 3.72 15.91 -1.51
N LEU A 97 2.43 15.69 -1.28
CA LEU A 97 1.74 15.99 -0.03
C LEU A 97 0.95 14.75 0.40
N THR A 98 1.31 14.18 1.55
CA THR A 98 0.67 12.99 2.10
C THR A 98 -0.12 13.35 3.36
N ILE A 99 -1.42 13.04 3.36
CA ILE A 99 -2.32 13.28 4.48
C ILE A 99 -2.44 12.01 5.32
N ILE A 100 -2.08 12.12 6.59
CA ILE A 100 -2.07 11.02 7.54
C ILE A 100 -2.97 11.42 8.71
N PRO A 101 -4.13 10.77 8.89
CA PRO A 101 -4.93 10.95 10.08
C PRO A 101 -4.19 10.29 11.24
N THR A 102 -3.68 11.11 12.16
CA THR A 102 -3.23 10.65 13.47
C THR A 102 -4.42 10.70 14.43
N LYS A 103 -4.48 9.76 15.39
CA LYS A 103 -5.43 9.89 16.50
C LYS A 103 -5.10 11.17 17.29
N LEU A 104 -6.13 11.93 17.66
CA LEU A 104 -6.07 12.96 18.69
C LEU A 104 -5.97 12.33 20.09
#